data_AF-A0A834C0N0-F1
#
_entry.id   AF-A0A834C0N0-F1
#
_cell.length_a   1.000
_cell.length_b   1.000
_cell.length_c   1.000
_cell.angle_alpha   90.00
_cell.angle_beta   90.00
_cell.angle_gamma   90.00
#
_symmetry.space_group_name_H-M   'P 1'
#
loop_
_entity.id
_entity.type
_entity.pdbx_description
1 polymer ?
#
loop_
_entity_poly.entity_id
_entity_poly.type
_entity_poly.pdbx_seq_one_letter_code
_entity_poly.pdbx_strand_id
1 'polypeptide(L)'
;MSVQSSLVMHPINAYGTEEQKQKYLPRLARGEILGCFGLTEPNHGSDPSGMETRAKYNPSSGTYTLAGSKTWITNSPVADIAVVWAKCEDGKVRGFILERGMKGFSTPKIEGKFSLRASATGMILMDEVEVPEENLLPKVSGLGGPFGCLNNARYGIAWGALGAAEFCFHAARQYTLDRIQFGVPLARNQLMQKKMADMLTEITVGLQSCLQLGRLIDEKKAAPEMISMLKRNSCGKALDIARQARDMLGGNGIADEYHIIRHVMNLEAVNTYEGTHDIHALILGRAITGLQSFTVGK
;
A
#
# COMPACT_ATOMS: atom_id res chain seq x y z
N MET A 1 -9.07 -3.69 1.87
CA MET A 1 -9.16 -4.55 0.67
C MET A 1 -7.98 -4.43 -0.31
N SER A 2 -7.07 -3.43 -0.19
CA SER A 2 -5.95 -3.25 -1.13
C SER A 2 -5.06 -4.48 -1.33
N VAL A 3 -4.57 -5.10 -0.24
CA VAL A 3 -3.67 -6.27 -0.33
C VAL A 3 -4.34 -7.47 -1.03
N GLN A 4 -5.49 -7.91 -0.52
CA GLN A 4 -6.19 -9.08 -1.06
C GLN A 4 -6.52 -8.91 -2.55
N SER A 5 -7.10 -7.77 -2.93
CA SER A 5 -7.55 -7.53 -4.30
C SER A 5 -6.40 -7.19 -5.25
N SER A 6 -5.65 -6.13 -4.97
CA SER A 6 -4.69 -5.54 -5.91
C SER A 6 -3.30 -6.16 -5.84
N LEU A 7 -2.94 -6.78 -4.71
CA LEU A 7 -1.60 -7.35 -4.50
C LEU A 7 -1.58 -8.88 -4.45
N VAL A 8 -2.73 -9.54 -4.35
CA VAL A 8 -2.79 -11.03 -4.35
C VAL A 8 -3.64 -11.53 -5.50
N MET A 9 -4.92 -11.18 -5.54
CA MET A 9 -5.83 -11.65 -6.60
C MET A 9 -5.40 -11.11 -7.97
N HIS A 10 -5.02 -9.83 -8.07
CA HIS A 10 -4.57 -9.23 -9.32
C HIS A 10 -3.35 -9.93 -9.94
N PRO A 11 -2.21 -10.14 -9.24
CA PRO A 11 -1.08 -10.85 -9.84
C PRO A 11 -1.41 -12.29 -10.23
N ILE A 12 -2.23 -13.02 -9.47
CA ILE A 12 -2.67 -14.36 -9.86
C ILE A 12 -3.52 -14.29 -11.13
N ASN A 13 -4.44 -13.33 -11.21
CA ASN A 13 -5.29 -13.15 -12.38
C ASN A 13 -4.52 -12.69 -13.63
N ALA A 14 -3.59 -11.76 -13.47
CA ALA A 14 -2.85 -11.18 -14.59
C ALA A 14 -1.70 -12.08 -15.05
N TYR A 15 -0.98 -12.69 -14.10
CA TYR A 15 0.30 -13.33 -14.36
C TYR A 15 0.29 -14.85 -14.16
N GLY A 16 -0.74 -15.39 -13.51
CA GLY A 16 -0.85 -16.81 -13.22
C GLY A 16 -1.35 -17.68 -14.38
N THR A 17 -1.18 -18.99 -14.21
CA THR A 17 -1.78 -20.02 -15.08
C THR A 17 -3.28 -20.13 -14.82
N GLU A 18 -4.00 -20.85 -15.69
CA GLU A 18 -5.44 -21.05 -15.48
C GLU A 18 -5.69 -21.92 -14.23
N GLU A 19 -4.84 -22.91 -13.98
CA GLU A 19 -4.88 -23.79 -12.80
C GLU A 19 -4.72 -22.98 -11.51
N GLN A 20 -3.76 -22.05 -11.47
CA GLN A 20 -3.59 -21.14 -10.33
C GLN A 20 -4.82 -20.26 -10.12
N LYS A 21 -5.40 -19.73 -11.19
CA LYS A 21 -6.62 -18.90 -11.09
C LYS A 21 -7.78 -19.68 -10.50
N GLN A 22 -8.07 -20.86 -11.04
CA GLN A 22 -9.16 -21.72 -10.57
C GLN A 22 -8.93 -22.18 -9.12
N LYS A 23 -7.68 -22.49 -8.75
CA LYS A 23 -7.31 -22.92 -7.39
C LYS A 23 -7.50 -21.80 -6.35
N TYR A 24 -7.06 -20.57 -6.66
CA TYR A 24 -6.96 -19.50 -5.65
C TYR A 24 -8.04 -18.43 -5.74
N LEU A 25 -8.38 -17.92 -6.93
CA LEU A 25 -9.21 -16.72 -7.06
C LEU A 25 -10.63 -16.87 -6.46
N PRO A 26 -11.37 -17.97 -6.67
CA PRO A 26 -12.70 -18.12 -6.07
C PRO A 26 -12.65 -18.09 -4.53
N ARG A 27 -11.65 -18.75 -3.93
CA ARG A 27 -11.48 -18.81 -2.47
C ARG A 27 -11.04 -17.47 -1.89
N LEU A 28 -10.10 -16.79 -2.57
CA LEU A 28 -9.66 -15.44 -2.21
C LEU A 28 -10.81 -14.43 -2.29
N ALA A 29 -11.66 -14.54 -3.32
CA ALA A 29 -12.81 -13.65 -3.53
C ALA A 29 -13.90 -13.83 -2.48
N ARG A 30 -14.13 -15.06 -2.01
CA ARG A 30 -15.07 -15.37 -0.92
C ARG A 30 -14.49 -15.13 0.47
N GLY A 31 -13.20 -14.80 0.58
CA GLY A 31 -12.53 -14.61 1.87
C GLY A 31 -12.26 -15.90 2.64
N GLU A 32 -12.31 -17.06 1.98
CA GLU A 32 -12.02 -18.38 2.57
C GLU A 32 -10.52 -18.58 2.82
N ILE A 33 -9.67 -17.86 2.08
CA ILE A 33 -8.23 -17.78 2.31
C ILE A 33 -7.75 -16.33 2.25
N LEU A 34 -6.76 -16.01 3.06
CA LEU A 34 -6.10 -14.71 3.12
C LEU A 34 -4.75 -14.75 2.42
N GLY A 35 -4.49 -13.72 1.64
CA GLY A 35 -3.20 -13.52 0.98
C GLY A 35 -2.38 -12.38 1.58
N CYS A 36 -1.07 -12.47 1.38
CA CYS A 36 -0.13 -11.37 1.58
C CYS A 36 0.83 -11.22 0.40
N PHE A 37 1.52 -10.08 0.31
CA PHE A 37 2.40 -9.73 -0.80
C PHE A 37 3.80 -9.38 -0.30
N GLY A 38 4.78 -10.24 -0.59
CA GLY A 38 6.16 -10.14 -0.14
C GLY A 38 7.07 -9.48 -1.18
N LEU A 39 7.25 -8.16 -1.08
CA LEU A 39 8.20 -7.41 -1.91
C LEU A 39 9.32 -6.78 -1.07
N THR A 40 8.94 -5.91 -0.14
CA THR A 40 9.85 -5.14 0.72
C THR A 40 10.70 -6.04 1.61
N GLU A 41 11.97 -5.69 1.71
CA GLU A 41 12.99 -6.38 2.52
C GLU A 41 13.61 -5.43 3.54
N PRO A 42 14.29 -5.94 4.58
CA PRO A 42 14.93 -5.09 5.59
C PRO A 42 15.83 -3.99 5.01
N ASN A 43 16.59 -4.32 3.96
CA ASN A 43 17.52 -3.40 3.30
C ASN A 43 16.94 -2.74 2.04
N HIS A 44 15.75 -3.15 1.58
CA HIS A 44 15.19 -2.77 0.28
C HIS A 44 13.70 -2.43 0.37
N GLY A 45 13.41 -1.13 0.56
CA GLY A 45 12.07 -0.57 0.48
C GLY A 45 11.84 0.20 -0.82
N SER A 46 12.41 1.40 -0.90
CA SER A 46 12.29 2.30 -2.06
C SER A 46 13.04 1.81 -3.31
N ASP A 47 14.09 0.99 -3.12
CA ASP A 47 14.81 0.30 -4.20
C ASP A 47 14.56 -1.22 -4.16
N PRO A 48 13.47 -1.70 -4.76
CA PRO A 48 13.21 -3.14 -4.86
C PRO A 48 14.10 -3.85 -5.89
N SER A 49 14.85 -3.13 -6.73
CA SER A 49 15.78 -3.75 -7.69
C SER A 49 16.97 -4.40 -6.97
N GLY A 50 17.38 -3.81 -5.85
CA GLY A 50 18.44 -4.30 -4.98
C GLY A 50 18.13 -5.60 -4.23
N MET A 51 16.87 -6.10 -4.24
CA MET A 51 16.43 -7.20 -3.38
C MET A 51 17.41 -8.38 -3.28
N GLU A 52 17.53 -8.92 -2.08
CA GLU A 52 18.43 -9.98 -1.62
C GLU A 52 17.75 -11.35 -1.61
N THR A 53 16.42 -11.45 -1.53
CA THR A 53 15.72 -12.74 -1.66
C THR A 53 16.06 -13.39 -3.00
N ARG A 54 16.50 -14.65 -2.97
CA ARG A 54 16.89 -15.44 -4.15
C ARG A 54 15.95 -16.62 -4.36
N ALA A 55 15.81 -17.03 -5.62
CA ALA A 55 15.14 -18.26 -6.04
C ALA A 55 16.05 -19.05 -6.99
N LYS A 56 16.48 -20.24 -6.58
CA LYS A 56 17.35 -21.12 -7.38
C LYS A 56 16.53 -22.27 -7.96
N TYR A 57 16.64 -22.52 -9.26
CA TYR A 57 15.90 -23.62 -9.89
C TYR A 57 16.66 -24.94 -9.72
N ASN A 58 15.94 -26.01 -9.38
CA ASN A 58 16.44 -27.37 -9.35
C ASN A 58 15.75 -28.21 -10.45
N PRO A 59 16.45 -28.47 -11.57
CA PRO A 59 15.90 -29.25 -12.68
C PRO A 59 15.54 -30.71 -12.32
N SER A 60 16.22 -31.30 -11.33
CA SER A 60 16.00 -32.71 -10.96
C SER A 60 14.69 -32.94 -10.22
N SER A 61 14.20 -31.92 -9.50
CA SER A 61 12.96 -31.97 -8.72
C SER A 61 11.84 -31.14 -9.35
N GLY A 62 12.14 -30.29 -10.33
CA GLY A 62 11.16 -29.34 -10.90
C GLY A 62 10.70 -28.30 -9.86
N THR A 63 11.60 -27.89 -8.96
CA THR A 63 11.30 -26.94 -7.87
C THR A 63 12.24 -25.75 -7.87
N TYR A 64 11.82 -24.67 -7.22
CA TYR A 64 12.66 -23.53 -6.85
C TYR A 64 12.94 -23.56 -5.35
N THR A 65 14.18 -23.32 -4.95
CA THR A 65 14.54 -23.08 -3.54
C THR A 65 14.62 -21.59 -3.28
N LEU A 66 13.76 -21.08 -2.40
CA LEU A 66 13.71 -19.67 -2.03
C LEU A 66 14.40 -19.42 -0.69
N ALA A 67 15.32 -18.46 -0.66
CA ALA A 67 16.01 -18.03 0.55
C ALA A 67 15.99 -16.50 0.66
N GLY A 68 15.60 -15.99 1.83
CA GLY A 68 15.57 -14.55 2.10
C GLY A 68 14.56 -14.13 3.15
N SER A 69 14.39 -12.82 3.30
CA SER A 69 13.43 -12.24 4.24
C SER A 69 12.68 -11.07 3.64
N LYS A 70 11.36 -11.01 3.91
CA LYS A 70 10.50 -9.86 3.63
C LYS A 70 10.04 -9.26 4.95
N THR A 71 9.87 -7.95 4.99
CA THR A 71 9.44 -7.23 6.20
C THR A 71 8.37 -6.20 5.88
N TRP A 72 7.64 -5.77 6.90
CA TRP A 72 6.47 -4.87 6.78
C TRP A 72 5.35 -5.44 5.90
N ILE A 73 5.19 -6.76 5.90
CA ILE A 73 4.23 -7.46 5.05
C ILE A 73 2.87 -7.52 5.73
N THR A 74 1.93 -6.74 5.22
CA THR A 74 0.53 -6.75 5.65
C THR A 74 -0.08 -8.14 5.42
N ASN A 75 -0.88 -8.60 6.38
CA ASN A 75 -1.51 -9.92 6.48
C ASN A 75 -0.57 -11.12 6.72
N SER A 76 0.75 -11.01 6.57
CA SER A 76 1.64 -12.18 6.66
C SER A 76 1.44 -13.06 7.91
N PRO A 77 1.19 -12.54 9.14
CA PRO A 77 1.00 -13.40 10.31
C PRO A 77 -0.26 -14.27 10.25
N VAL A 78 -1.25 -13.89 9.44
CA VAL A 78 -2.55 -14.57 9.31
C VAL A 78 -2.87 -15.05 7.90
N ALA A 79 -1.97 -14.85 6.93
CA ALA A 79 -2.18 -15.26 5.54
C ALA A 79 -1.99 -16.76 5.34
N ASP A 80 -2.85 -17.37 4.52
CA ASP A 80 -2.76 -18.75 4.05
C ASP A 80 -1.80 -18.86 2.85
N ILE A 81 -1.75 -17.81 2.01
CA ILE A 81 -0.81 -17.74 0.88
C ILE A 81 0.01 -16.45 0.89
N ALA A 82 1.20 -16.51 0.33
CA ALA A 82 2.07 -15.36 0.12
C ALA A 82 2.50 -15.28 -1.34
N VAL A 83 2.21 -14.16 -2.01
CA VAL A 83 2.79 -13.84 -3.31
C VAL A 83 4.14 -13.16 -3.07
N VAL A 84 5.24 -13.91 -3.25
CA VAL A 84 6.60 -13.46 -2.96
C VAL A 84 7.35 -13.14 -4.24
N TRP A 85 8.07 -12.02 -4.27
CA TRP A 85 8.97 -11.68 -5.36
C TRP A 85 10.42 -11.94 -4.97
N ALA A 86 11.13 -12.70 -5.80
CA ALA A 86 12.51 -13.10 -5.58
C ALA A 86 13.34 -12.98 -6.87
N LYS A 87 14.65 -12.75 -6.72
CA LYS A 87 15.59 -12.67 -7.84
C LYS A 87 16.11 -14.06 -8.19
N CYS A 88 15.93 -14.50 -9.43
CA CYS A 88 16.45 -15.77 -9.92
C CYS A 88 17.92 -15.68 -10.37
N GLU A 89 18.53 -16.83 -10.65
CA GLU A 89 19.93 -16.94 -11.09
C GLU A 89 20.23 -16.19 -12.40
N ASP A 90 19.24 -16.00 -13.26
CA ASP A 90 19.34 -15.18 -14.48
C ASP A 90 19.24 -13.67 -14.22
N GLY A 91 19.25 -13.24 -12.95
CA GLY A 91 19.16 -11.85 -12.50
C GLY A 91 17.75 -11.26 -12.57
N LYS A 92 16.76 -12.00 -13.06
CA LYS A 92 15.38 -11.50 -13.21
C LYS A 92 14.56 -11.76 -11.95
N VAL A 93 13.73 -10.80 -11.61
CA VAL A 93 12.74 -10.95 -10.52
C VAL A 93 11.53 -11.74 -11.04
N ARG A 94 11.09 -12.74 -10.28
CA ARG A 94 9.90 -13.55 -10.56
C ARG A 94 9.00 -13.62 -9.32
N GLY A 95 7.71 -13.89 -9.55
CA GLY A 95 6.70 -14.01 -8.49
C GLY A 95 6.35 -15.47 -8.22
N PHE A 96 6.24 -15.83 -6.94
CA PHE A 96 5.99 -17.20 -6.47
C PHE A 96 4.82 -17.19 -5.48
N ILE A 97 3.96 -18.21 -5.54
CA ILE A 97 2.89 -18.43 -4.57
C ILE A 97 3.39 -19.44 -3.53
N LEU A 98 3.59 -18.99 -2.30
CA LEU A 98 3.95 -19.84 -1.17
C LEU A 98 2.71 -20.09 -0.31
N GLU A 99 2.61 -21.27 0.27
CA GLU A 99 1.50 -21.65 1.16
C GLU A 99 2.00 -21.78 2.60
N ARG A 100 1.18 -21.37 3.57
CA ARG A 100 1.46 -21.58 4.98
C ARG A 100 1.61 -23.07 5.27
N GLY A 101 2.65 -23.43 6.03
CA GLY A 101 2.96 -24.82 6.37
C GLY A 101 4.05 -25.44 5.51
N MET A 102 4.51 -24.77 4.44
CA MET A 102 5.73 -25.15 3.74
C MET A 102 6.92 -25.16 4.71
N LYS A 103 7.79 -26.18 4.59
CA LYS A 103 9.00 -26.29 5.41
C LYS A 103 9.92 -25.10 5.15
N GLY A 104 10.49 -24.52 6.22
CA GLY A 104 11.37 -23.34 6.13
C GLY A 104 10.63 -22.01 5.99
N PHE A 105 9.30 -22.00 5.95
CA PHE A 105 8.48 -20.80 5.80
C PHE A 105 7.89 -20.36 7.15
N SER A 106 8.16 -19.12 7.59
CA SER A 106 7.56 -18.56 8.80
C SER A 106 7.17 -17.08 8.66
N THR A 107 6.16 -16.65 9.42
CA THR A 107 5.58 -15.31 9.30
C THR A 107 5.41 -14.60 10.66
N PRO A 108 6.52 -14.25 11.35
CA PRO A 108 6.44 -13.61 12.66
C PRO A 108 5.78 -12.23 12.58
N LYS A 109 4.99 -11.89 13.60
CA LYS A 109 4.30 -10.60 13.72
C LYS A 109 5.26 -9.50 14.14
N ILE A 110 5.07 -8.30 13.60
CA ILE A 110 5.73 -7.08 14.06
C ILE A 110 4.90 -6.46 15.19
N GLU A 111 5.52 -6.27 16.35
CA GLU A 111 4.93 -5.61 17.52
C GLU A 111 5.32 -4.12 17.60
N GLY A 112 4.72 -3.38 18.53
CA GLY A 112 5.11 -1.98 18.81
C GLY A 112 4.61 -0.94 17.79
N LYS A 113 3.77 -1.33 16.82
CA LYS A 113 3.20 -0.40 15.85
C LYS A 113 2.30 0.64 16.51
N PHE A 114 2.49 1.90 16.14
CA PHE A 114 1.56 3.00 16.45
C PHE A 114 0.66 3.40 15.28
N SER A 115 0.97 2.91 14.07
CA SER A 115 0.17 3.13 12.86
C SER A 115 -0.41 1.82 12.33
N LEU A 116 -1.63 1.87 11.79
CA LEU A 116 -2.35 0.71 11.23
C LEU A 116 -2.42 -0.45 12.23
N ARG A 117 -2.74 -0.15 13.50
CA ARG A 117 -2.76 -1.12 14.61
C ARG A 117 -3.80 -2.21 14.46
N ALA A 118 -4.92 -1.90 13.80
CA ALA A 118 -5.97 -2.88 13.47
C ALA A 118 -5.57 -3.80 12.28
N SER A 119 -4.40 -3.60 11.67
CA SER A 119 -3.89 -4.42 10.58
C SER A 119 -2.78 -5.34 11.08
N ALA A 120 -2.90 -6.64 10.78
CA ALA A 120 -1.84 -7.60 11.01
C ALA A 120 -0.66 -7.29 10.07
N THR A 121 0.52 -7.10 10.63
CA THR A 121 1.75 -6.85 9.86
C THR A 121 2.86 -7.70 10.44
N GLY A 122 3.64 -8.31 9.57
CA GLY A 122 4.69 -9.24 9.96
C GLY A 122 5.81 -9.28 8.94
N MET A 123 6.59 -10.33 9.06
CA MET A 123 7.66 -10.68 8.14
C MET A 123 7.28 -11.94 7.35
N ILE A 124 8.03 -12.23 6.31
CA ILE A 124 8.07 -13.55 5.68
C ILE A 124 9.53 -13.98 5.73
N LEU A 125 9.84 -15.05 6.44
CA LEU A 125 11.16 -15.65 6.48
C LEU A 125 11.12 -16.93 5.65
N MET A 126 12.08 -17.06 4.74
CA MET A 126 12.24 -18.21 3.86
C MET A 126 13.64 -18.77 4.06
N ASP A 127 13.71 -19.90 4.75
CA ASP A 127 14.92 -20.68 4.94
C ASP A 127 14.87 -21.89 3.99
N GLU A 128 15.49 -21.72 2.82
CA GLU A 128 15.54 -22.74 1.75
C GLU A 128 14.19 -23.41 1.44
N VAL A 129 13.13 -22.59 1.28
CA VAL A 129 11.77 -23.07 1.03
C VAL A 129 11.70 -23.67 -0.38
N GLU A 130 11.37 -24.95 -0.49
CA GLU A 130 11.11 -25.59 -1.77
C GLU A 130 9.71 -25.26 -2.28
N VAL A 131 9.65 -24.66 -3.47
CA VAL A 131 8.42 -24.21 -4.14
C VAL A 131 8.31 -24.91 -5.49
N PRO A 132 7.25 -25.68 -5.75
CA PRO A 132 7.05 -26.32 -7.05
C PRO A 132 7.00 -25.32 -8.22
N GLU A 133 7.45 -25.73 -9.40
CA GLU A 133 7.43 -24.87 -10.59
C GLU A 133 6.02 -24.38 -10.94
N GLU A 134 4.98 -25.18 -10.69
CA GLU A 134 3.58 -24.77 -10.89
C GLU A 134 3.11 -23.64 -9.97
N ASN A 135 3.89 -23.27 -8.95
CA ASN A 135 3.62 -22.13 -8.07
C ASN A 135 4.33 -20.83 -8.53
N LEU A 136 5.14 -20.87 -9.58
CA LEU A 136 5.68 -19.70 -10.25
C LEU A 136 4.57 -18.95 -11.02
N LEU A 137 4.58 -17.62 -11.03
CA LEU A 137 3.73 -16.80 -11.91
C LEU A 137 4.41 -16.63 -13.28
N PRO A 138 4.04 -17.40 -14.33
CA PRO A 138 4.90 -17.54 -15.50
C PRO A 138 4.77 -16.40 -16.50
N LYS A 139 3.68 -15.62 -16.48
CA LYS A 139 3.40 -14.61 -17.51
C LYS A 139 4.00 -13.24 -17.19
N VAL A 140 4.98 -13.19 -16.28
CA VAL A 140 5.65 -11.94 -15.90
C VAL A 140 7.09 -12.18 -15.49
N SER A 141 7.94 -11.20 -15.76
CA SER A 141 9.36 -11.20 -15.38
C SER A 141 9.85 -9.78 -15.14
N GLY A 142 10.82 -9.64 -14.23
CA GLY A 142 11.38 -8.37 -13.83
C GLY A 142 10.45 -7.55 -12.93
N LEU A 143 10.84 -6.31 -12.65
CA LEU A 143 10.11 -5.42 -11.74
C LEU A 143 8.76 -4.94 -12.29
N GLY A 144 8.49 -5.13 -13.59
CA GLY A 144 7.20 -4.79 -14.20
C GLY A 144 6.02 -5.52 -13.54
N GLY A 145 6.22 -6.76 -13.08
CA GLY A 145 5.19 -7.54 -12.38
C GLY A 145 4.76 -6.92 -11.04
N PRO A 146 5.66 -6.80 -10.05
CA PRO A 146 5.30 -6.17 -8.79
C PRO A 146 4.83 -4.74 -8.99
N PHE A 147 5.46 -3.94 -9.88
CA PHE A 147 5.05 -2.55 -10.11
C PHE A 147 3.66 -2.42 -10.73
N GLY A 148 3.25 -3.35 -11.60
CA GLY A 148 1.88 -3.43 -12.09
C GLY A 148 0.87 -3.63 -10.95
N CYS A 149 1.19 -4.49 -9.98
CA CYS A 149 0.35 -4.70 -8.79
C CYS A 149 0.29 -3.43 -7.91
N LEU A 150 1.46 -2.83 -7.61
CA LEU A 150 1.53 -1.61 -6.80
C LEU A 150 0.71 -0.48 -7.43
N ASN A 151 0.72 -0.32 -8.76
CA ASN A 151 -0.08 0.71 -9.42
C ASN A 151 -1.60 0.53 -9.19
N ASN A 152 -2.09 -0.72 -9.23
CA ASN A 152 -3.48 -1.01 -8.89
C ASN A 152 -3.78 -0.71 -7.40
N ALA A 153 -2.86 -1.04 -6.49
CA ALA A 153 -3.02 -0.77 -5.07
C ALA A 153 -3.02 0.74 -4.77
N ARG A 154 -2.08 1.49 -5.36
CA ARG A 154 -1.91 2.94 -5.22
C ARG A 154 -3.14 3.72 -5.69
N TYR A 155 -3.78 3.29 -6.77
CA TYR A 155 -5.04 3.87 -7.23
C TYR A 155 -6.13 3.80 -6.13
N GLY A 156 -6.34 2.62 -5.55
CA GLY A 156 -7.28 2.45 -4.45
C GLY A 156 -6.90 3.23 -3.18
N ILE A 157 -5.59 3.36 -2.91
CA ILE A 157 -5.08 4.14 -1.78
C ILE A 157 -5.37 5.64 -1.95
N ALA A 158 -5.25 6.19 -3.16
CA ALA A 158 -5.56 7.59 -3.42
C ALA A 158 -7.02 7.91 -3.03
N TRP A 159 -7.97 7.06 -3.43
CA TRP A 159 -9.37 7.14 -2.98
C TRP A 159 -9.54 6.96 -1.47
N GLY A 160 -8.95 5.90 -0.91
CA GLY A 160 -9.12 5.56 0.51
C GLY A 160 -8.58 6.64 1.46
N ALA A 161 -7.49 7.31 1.11
CA ALA A 161 -6.92 8.41 1.88
C ALA A 161 -7.91 9.58 2.00
N LEU A 162 -8.62 9.90 0.92
CA LEU A 162 -9.62 10.98 0.91
C LEU A 162 -10.85 10.63 1.76
N GLY A 163 -11.27 9.37 1.80
CA GLY A 163 -12.33 8.95 2.73
C GLY A 163 -11.96 9.16 4.21
N ALA A 164 -10.70 8.94 4.58
CA ALA A 164 -10.21 9.27 5.92
C ALA A 164 -10.16 10.79 6.16
N ALA A 165 -9.82 11.58 5.14
CA ALA A 165 -9.84 13.04 5.21
C ALA A 165 -11.26 13.59 5.38
N GLU A 166 -12.24 13.07 4.64
CA GLU A 166 -13.66 13.39 4.78
C GLU A 166 -14.17 13.10 6.19
N PHE A 167 -13.85 11.92 6.75
CA PHE A 167 -14.20 11.61 8.14
C PHE A 167 -13.64 12.66 9.11
N CYS A 168 -12.35 12.99 8.99
CA CYS A 168 -11.71 13.97 9.86
C CYS A 168 -12.34 15.37 9.72
N PHE A 169 -12.64 15.79 8.48
CA PHE A 169 -13.33 17.04 8.20
C PHE A 169 -14.72 17.09 8.85
N HIS A 170 -15.54 16.06 8.65
CA HIS A 170 -16.89 16.01 9.21
C HIS A 170 -16.88 15.98 10.75
N ALA A 171 -15.98 15.19 11.35
CA ALA A 171 -15.83 15.13 12.80
C ALA A 171 -15.40 16.49 13.38
N ALA A 172 -14.41 17.15 12.78
CA ALA A 172 -13.95 18.47 13.22
C ALA A 172 -15.01 19.56 13.01
N ARG A 173 -15.74 19.53 11.89
CA ARG A 173 -16.85 20.45 11.63
C ARG A 173 -17.94 20.30 12.69
N GLN A 174 -18.39 19.08 12.95
CA GLN A 174 -19.45 18.84 13.94
C GLN A 174 -19.00 19.27 15.34
N TYR A 175 -17.80 18.85 15.75
CA TYR A 175 -17.24 19.23 17.03
C TYR A 175 -17.14 20.75 17.22
N THR A 176 -16.71 21.49 16.18
CA THR A 176 -16.58 22.95 16.28
C THR A 176 -17.91 23.70 16.24
N LEU A 177 -18.97 23.11 15.70
CA LEU A 177 -20.33 23.65 15.81
C LEU A 177 -20.91 23.42 17.21
N ASP A 178 -20.64 22.27 17.82
CA ASP A 178 -21.20 21.89 19.12
C ASP A 178 -20.42 22.48 20.29
N ARG A 179 -19.09 22.58 20.17
CA ARG A 179 -18.22 23.06 21.25
C ARG A 179 -18.28 24.59 21.37
N ILE A 180 -18.71 25.05 22.54
CA ILE A 180 -18.77 26.47 22.90
C ILE A 180 -17.51 26.90 23.66
N GLN A 181 -16.88 28.00 23.23
CA GLN A 181 -15.86 28.74 23.98
C GLN A 181 -16.09 30.24 23.80
N PHE A 182 -15.76 31.04 24.82
CA PHE A 182 -16.01 32.48 24.81
C PHE A 182 -17.48 32.83 24.45
N GLY A 183 -18.43 31.99 24.90
CA GLY A 183 -19.86 32.19 24.68
C GLY A 183 -20.38 31.89 23.26
N VAL A 184 -19.54 31.37 22.35
CA VAL A 184 -19.93 31.08 20.95
C VAL A 184 -19.38 29.72 20.47
N PRO A 185 -19.99 29.10 19.44
CA PRO A 185 -19.39 27.94 18.77
C PRO A 185 -17.98 28.22 18.26
N LEU A 186 -17.07 27.26 18.39
CA LEU A 186 -15.72 27.37 17.83
C LEU A 186 -15.74 27.68 16.33
N ALA A 187 -16.70 27.12 15.60
CA ALA A 187 -16.89 27.31 14.16
C ALA A 187 -17.18 28.76 13.75
N ARG A 188 -17.54 29.65 14.69
CA ARG A 188 -17.69 31.10 14.42
C ARG A 188 -16.35 31.79 14.14
N ASN A 189 -15.25 31.26 14.66
CA ASN A 189 -13.95 31.93 14.61
C ASN A 189 -13.31 31.80 13.22
N GLN A 190 -12.73 32.90 12.70
CA GLN A 190 -12.10 32.94 11.38
C GLN A 190 -11.04 31.86 11.18
N LEU A 191 -10.22 31.58 12.20
CA LEU A 191 -9.17 30.56 12.12
C LEU A 191 -9.73 29.14 11.98
N MET A 192 -10.91 28.85 12.55
CA MET A 192 -11.59 27.55 12.37
C MET A 192 -12.19 27.44 10.97
N GLN A 193 -12.81 28.52 10.47
CA GLN A 193 -13.39 28.55 9.12
C GLN A 193 -12.31 28.43 8.04
N LYS A 194 -11.16 29.08 8.21
CA LYS A 194 -10.02 28.93 7.29
C LYS A 194 -9.58 27.47 7.18
N LYS A 195 -9.36 26.79 8.32
CA LYS A 195 -8.98 25.36 8.33
C LYS A 195 -10.01 24.51 7.60
N MET A 196 -11.31 24.73 7.85
CA MET A 196 -12.38 24.02 7.16
C MET A 196 -12.41 24.29 5.65
N ALA A 197 -12.14 25.52 5.22
CA ALA A 197 -12.04 25.86 3.80
C ALA A 197 -10.89 25.11 3.13
N ASP A 198 -9.70 25.11 3.73
CA ASP A 198 -8.52 24.39 3.22
C ASP A 198 -8.81 22.88 3.11
N MET A 199 -9.41 22.27 4.14
CA MET A 199 -9.79 20.86 4.13
C MET A 199 -10.75 20.52 2.98
N LEU A 200 -11.85 21.28 2.85
CA LEU A 200 -12.86 21.04 1.85
C LEU A 200 -12.30 21.18 0.43
N THR A 201 -11.47 22.20 0.19
CA THR A 201 -10.82 22.43 -1.11
C THR A 201 -9.96 21.23 -1.52
N GLU A 202 -9.06 20.78 -0.64
CA GLU A 202 -8.13 19.70 -0.96
C GLU A 202 -8.82 18.35 -1.16
N ILE A 203 -9.86 18.06 -0.35
CA ILE A 203 -10.70 16.87 -0.53
C ILE A 203 -11.38 16.90 -1.90
N THR A 204 -12.01 18.03 -2.24
CA THR A 204 -12.78 18.18 -3.48
C THR A 204 -11.88 18.03 -4.71
N VAL A 205 -10.72 18.68 -4.72
CA VAL A 205 -9.72 18.57 -5.79
C VAL A 205 -9.23 17.12 -5.92
N GLY A 206 -8.94 16.46 -4.80
CA GLY A 206 -8.52 15.07 -4.77
C GLY A 206 -9.57 14.13 -5.36
N LEU A 207 -10.83 14.25 -4.96
CA LEU A 207 -11.91 13.37 -5.40
C LEU A 207 -12.19 13.51 -6.90
N GLN A 208 -12.23 14.73 -7.43
CA GLN A 208 -12.40 14.96 -8.88
C GLN A 208 -11.23 14.37 -9.67
N SER A 209 -10.00 14.51 -9.16
CA SER A 209 -8.82 13.93 -9.79
C SER A 209 -8.86 12.40 -9.79
N CYS A 210 -9.25 11.79 -8.66
CA CYS A 210 -9.42 10.35 -8.51
C CYS A 210 -10.51 9.79 -9.43
N LEU A 211 -11.63 10.51 -9.59
CA LEU A 211 -12.69 10.18 -10.55
C LEU A 211 -12.15 10.15 -11.98
N GLN A 212 -11.43 11.20 -12.40
CA GLN A 212 -10.87 11.27 -13.74
C GLN A 212 -9.84 10.14 -13.98
N LEU A 213 -8.97 9.86 -13.00
CA LEU A 213 -8.03 8.75 -13.10
C LEU A 213 -8.76 7.40 -13.24
N GLY A 214 -9.85 7.19 -12.50
CA GLY A 214 -10.68 5.99 -12.63
C GLY A 214 -11.21 5.80 -14.06
N ARG A 215 -11.75 6.87 -14.66
CA ARG A 215 -12.21 6.84 -16.06
C ARG A 215 -11.08 6.49 -17.04
N LEU A 216 -9.91 7.09 -16.85
CA LEU A 216 -8.74 6.80 -17.68
C LEU A 216 -8.22 5.38 -17.51
N ILE A 217 -8.34 4.78 -16.32
CA ILE A 217 -8.01 3.37 -16.08
C ILE A 217 -8.95 2.47 -16.89
N ASP A 218 -10.25 2.71 -16.81
CA ASP A 218 -11.26 1.92 -17.55
C ASP A 218 -11.08 2.04 -19.07
N GLU A 219 -10.69 3.22 -19.55
CA GLU A 219 -10.36 3.48 -20.97
C GLU A 219 -8.97 2.95 -21.38
N LYS A 220 -8.20 2.36 -20.47
CA LYS A 220 -6.80 1.91 -20.68
C LYS A 220 -5.86 3.03 -21.13
N LYS A 221 -6.11 4.25 -20.69
CA LYS A 221 -5.32 5.47 -20.98
C LYS A 221 -4.53 5.99 -19.77
N ALA A 222 -4.68 5.37 -18.60
CA ALA A 222 -3.96 5.78 -17.40
C ALA A 222 -2.47 5.42 -17.49
N ALA A 223 -1.61 6.40 -17.20
CA ALA A 223 -0.17 6.21 -17.06
C ALA A 223 0.24 6.06 -15.58
N PRO A 224 1.31 5.31 -15.25
CA PRO A 224 1.81 5.17 -13.86
C PRO A 224 2.11 6.49 -13.15
N GLU A 225 2.48 7.53 -13.90
CA GLU A 225 2.75 8.89 -13.42
C GLU A 225 1.47 9.53 -12.86
N MET A 226 0.32 9.30 -13.50
CA MET A 226 -0.98 9.81 -13.02
C MET A 226 -1.33 9.20 -11.66
N ILE A 227 -1.10 7.89 -11.50
CA ILE A 227 -1.30 7.17 -10.23
C ILE A 227 -0.34 7.70 -9.16
N SER A 228 0.93 7.91 -9.53
CA SER A 228 1.94 8.45 -8.61
C SER A 228 1.58 9.85 -8.10
N MET A 229 1.11 10.71 -9.00
CA MET A 229 0.64 12.05 -8.66
C MET A 229 -0.49 12.00 -7.63
N LEU A 230 -1.52 11.19 -7.87
CA LEU A 230 -2.69 11.15 -6.98
C LEU A 230 -2.44 10.41 -5.67
N LYS A 231 -1.63 9.35 -5.67
CA LYS A 231 -1.19 8.69 -4.43
C LYS A 231 -0.45 9.70 -3.55
N ARG A 232 0.57 10.36 -4.11
CA ARG A 232 1.37 11.38 -3.40
C ARG A 232 0.48 12.50 -2.85
N ASN A 233 -0.33 13.11 -3.70
CA ASN A 233 -1.18 14.23 -3.31
C ASN A 233 -2.21 13.84 -2.25
N SER A 234 -3.01 12.80 -2.52
CA SER A 234 -4.11 12.42 -1.64
C SER A 234 -3.61 11.97 -0.27
N CYS A 235 -2.50 11.22 -0.20
CA CYS A 235 -1.94 10.79 1.08
C CYS A 235 -1.38 11.97 1.89
N GLY A 236 -0.59 12.86 1.26
CA GLY A 236 -0.03 14.02 1.94
C GLY A 236 -1.11 14.97 2.44
N LYS A 237 -2.06 15.32 1.58
CA LYS A 237 -3.18 16.21 1.93
C LYS A 237 -4.08 15.60 2.99
N ALA A 238 -4.42 14.31 2.89
CA ALA A 238 -5.21 13.65 3.93
C ALA A 238 -4.51 13.66 5.29
N LEU A 239 -3.19 13.44 5.34
CA LEU A 239 -2.42 13.49 6.57
C LEU A 239 -2.43 14.90 7.19
N ASP A 240 -2.23 15.93 6.37
CA ASP A 240 -2.29 17.33 6.84
C ASP A 240 -3.70 17.68 7.36
N ILE A 241 -4.75 17.27 6.65
CA ILE A 241 -6.15 17.44 7.08
C ILE A 241 -6.40 16.75 8.42
N ALA A 242 -5.98 15.50 8.58
CA ALA A 242 -6.16 14.78 9.84
C ALA A 242 -5.41 15.47 10.99
N ARG A 243 -4.20 15.98 10.75
CA ARG A 243 -3.42 16.73 11.76
C ARG A 243 -4.09 18.04 12.14
N GLN A 244 -4.62 18.78 11.17
CA GLN A 244 -5.39 20.01 11.42
C GLN A 244 -6.68 19.72 12.19
N ALA A 245 -7.41 18.66 11.81
CA ALA A 245 -8.62 18.23 12.49
C ALA A 245 -8.31 17.84 13.95
N ARG A 246 -7.19 17.15 14.19
CA ARG A 246 -6.73 16.80 15.54
C ARG A 246 -6.51 18.06 16.39
N ASP A 247 -5.84 19.06 15.84
CA ASP A 247 -5.60 20.34 16.50
C ASP A 247 -6.91 21.09 16.81
N MET A 248 -7.90 21.07 15.90
CA MET A 248 -9.20 21.71 16.09
C MET A 248 -10.01 21.15 17.28
N LEU A 249 -9.75 19.92 17.70
CA LEU A 249 -10.37 19.31 18.88
C LEU A 249 -9.64 19.64 20.20
N GLY A 250 -8.46 20.25 20.14
CA GLY A 250 -7.64 20.55 21.32
C GLY A 250 -7.25 19.27 22.09
N GLY A 251 -7.37 19.31 23.42
CA GLY A 251 -7.03 18.18 24.29
C GLY A 251 -7.85 16.91 23.98
N ASN A 252 -9.10 17.03 23.56
CA ASN A 252 -9.91 15.87 23.17
C ASN A 252 -9.36 15.18 21.90
N GLY A 253 -8.65 15.93 21.05
CA GLY A 253 -8.10 15.42 19.81
C GLY A 253 -7.01 14.37 19.99
N ILE A 254 -6.40 14.23 21.18
CA ILE A 254 -5.41 13.18 21.46
C ILE A 254 -6.01 11.87 21.95
N ALA A 255 -7.31 11.84 22.26
CA ALA A 255 -8.03 10.64 22.67
C ALA A 255 -8.58 9.88 21.46
N ASP A 256 -8.44 8.55 21.47
CA ASP A 256 -8.93 7.69 20.38
C ASP A 256 -10.46 7.53 20.35
N GLU A 257 -11.13 7.88 21.45
CA GLU A 257 -12.59 8.04 21.55
C GLU A 257 -13.15 9.01 20.50
N TYR A 258 -12.39 10.06 20.15
CA TYR A 258 -12.76 11.02 19.09
C TYR A 258 -12.30 10.60 17.69
N HIS A 259 -11.60 9.47 17.58
CA HIS A 259 -11.17 8.82 16.33
C HIS A 259 -10.18 9.58 15.44
N ILE A 260 -10.05 10.91 15.55
CA ILE A 260 -9.19 11.71 14.67
C ILE A 260 -7.71 11.33 14.86
N ILE A 261 -7.23 11.16 16.09
CA ILE A 261 -5.84 10.72 16.32
C ILE A 261 -5.54 9.36 15.71
N ARG A 262 -6.52 8.44 15.72
CA ARG A 262 -6.40 7.14 15.04
C ARG A 262 -6.19 7.33 13.54
N HIS A 263 -6.90 8.25 12.90
CA HIS A 263 -6.72 8.57 11.48
C HIS A 263 -5.37 9.26 11.21
N VAL A 264 -4.94 10.20 12.05
CA VAL A 264 -3.58 10.81 11.95
C VAL A 264 -2.53 9.72 11.94
N MET A 265 -2.53 8.86 12.95
CA MET A 265 -1.53 7.79 13.08
C MET A 265 -1.58 6.82 11.91
N ASN A 266 -2.76 6.41 11.45
CA ASN A 266 -2.88 5.52 10.29
C ASN A 266 -2.31 6.15 9.01
N LEU A 267 -2.59 7.43 8.77
CA LEU A 267 -2.16 8.12 7.56
C LEU A 267 -0.64 8.32 7.48
N GLU A 268 0.09 8.29 8.61
CA GLU A 268 1.57 8.27 8.61
C GLU A 268 2.13 7.06 7.83
N ALA A 269 1.58 5.85 8.07
CA ALA A 269 1.99 4.67 7.32
C ALA A 269 1.51 4.71 5.87
N VAL A 270 0.29 5.22 5.61
CA VAL A 270 -0.27 5.33 4.26
C VAL A 270 0.56 6.25 3.37
N ASN A 271 1.08 7.34 3.94
CA ASN A 271 1.98 8.26 3.23
C ASN A 271 3.36 7.63 2.94
N THR A 272 3.74 6.59 3.69
CA THR A 272 5.05 5.94 3.61
C THR A 272 5.06 4.73 2.68
N TYR A 273 4.15 3.78 2.86
CA TYR A 273 4.15 2.54 2.08
C TYR A 273 3.78 2.79 0.62
N GLU A 274 3.92 1.75 -0.22
CA GLU A 274 3.49 1.81 -1.63
C GLU A 274 4.20 2.93 -2.42
N GLY A 275 5.43 3.27 -2.02
CA GLY A 275 6.21 4.41 -2.53
C GLY A 275 6.04 5.65 -1.66
N THR A 276 7.12 6.15 -1.08
CA THR A 276 7.05 7.35 -0.22
C THR A 276 6.63 8.58 -1.02
N HIS A 277 6.21 9.63 -0.30
CA HIS A 277 5.89 10.92 -0.91
C HIS A 277 7.02 11.45 -1.82
N ASP A 278 8.28 11.26 -1.41
CA ASP A 278 9.45 11.72 -2.17
C ASP A 278 9.79 10.81 -3.34
N ILE A 279 9.64 9.49 -3.20
CA ILE A 279 9.82 8.56 -4.34
C ILE A 279 8.84 8.88 -5.46
N HIS A 280 7.58 9.18 -5.12
CA HIS A 280 6.63 9.64 -6.13
C HIS A 280 7.01 11.01 -6.71
N ALA A 281 7.61 11.92 -5.93
CA ALA A 281 8.13 13.18 -6.46
C ALA A 281 9.24 12.93 -7.50
N LEU A 282 10.15 11.99 -7.24
CA LEU A 282 11.21 11.61 -8.19
C LEU A 282 10.67 10.92 -9.45
N ILE A 283 9.61 10.10 -9.33
CA ILE A 283 8.90 9.52 -10.49
C ILE A 283 8.36 10.64 -11.39
N LEU A 284 7.68 11.63 -10.79
CA LEU A 284 7.15 12.77 -11.53
C LEU A 284 8.28 13.64 -12.12
N GLY A 285 9.34 13.89 -11.34
CA GLY A 285 10.51 14.65 -11.80
C GLY A 285 11.15 14.02 -13.04
N ARG A 286 11.32 12.69 -13.03
CA ARG A 286 11.81 11.95 -14.20
C ARG A 286 10.87 12.07 -15.39
N ALA A 287 9.55 12.00 -15.18
CA ALA A 287 8.58 12.14 -16.27
C ALA A 287 8.55 13.56 -16.87
N ILE A 288 8.76 14.58 -16.05
CA ILE A 288 8.80 15.99 -16.48
C ILE A 288 10.10 16.32 -17.24
N THR A 289 11.24 15.80 -16.76
CA THR A 289 12.57 16.21 -17.24
C THR A 289 13.21 15.22 -18.21
N GLY A 290 12.76 13.97 -18.22
CA GLY A 290 13.44 12.86 -18.89
C GLY A 290 14.69 12.35 -18.16
N LEU A 291 15.06 12.94 -17.02
CA LEU A 291 16.29 12.64 -16.29
C LEU A 291 16.01 11.88 -14.99
N GLN A 292 16.74 10.78 -14.74
CA GLN A 292 16.62 10.05 -13.48
C GLN A 292 17.33 10.81 -12.34
N SER A 293 16.74 10.80 -11.14
CA SER A 293 17.33 11.38 -9.92
C SER A 293 17.07 10.50 -8.69
N PHE A 294 16.99 9.17 -8.90
CA PHE A 294 16.83 8.21 -7.81
C PHE A 294 18.17 7.86 -7.15
N THR A 295 19.24 7.99 -7.92
CA THR A 295 20.60 7.72 -7.47
C THR A 295 21.51 8.87 -7.86
N VAL A 296 22.65 8.97 -7.18
CA VAL A 296 23.70 9.94 -7.49
C VAL A 296 24.69 9.44 -8.56
N GLY A 297 24.50 8.21 -9.06
CA GLY A 297 25.30 7.62 -10.15
C GLY A 297 24.68 7.88 -11.52
N LYS A 298 25.55 7.93 -12.54
CA LYS A 298 25.22 8.27 -13.95
C LYS A 298 24.07 7.44 -14.52
#